data_AF-A0A6C0QRH5-F1
#
_entry.id   AF-A0A6C0QRH5-F1
#
_cell.length_a   1.000
_cell.length_b   1.000
_cell.length_c   1.000
_cell.angle_alpha   90.00
_cell.angle_beta   90.00
_cell.angle_gamma   90.00
#
_symmetry.space_group_name_H-M   'P 1'
#
loop_
_entity.id
_entity.type
_entity.pdbx_description
1 polymer ?
#
loop_
_entity_poly.entity_id
_entity_poly.type
_entity_poly.pdbx_seq_one_letter_code
_entity_poly.pdbx_strand_id
1 'polypeptide(L)'
;MLRLVKVPRSTYYYMKNKKVMKKTVSEGRPAPGYSYQANRTKVPDEQIQERLMELISSDGFAYGYRKLTVCLRREYQLQINKKKVYRLCKKLDILRPQRQKPVVYPRKLARNRTVTDSNQLFETDIKYGFIAGEERFFFILSCIDVYDRSM
;
A
#
# COMPACT_ATOMS: atom_id res chain seq x y z
N MET A 1 10.78 -33.26 -9.06
CA MET A 1 11.86 -33.84 -8.24
C MET A 1 11.37 -34.81 -7.16
N LEU A 2 10.55 -34.43 -6.18
CA LEU A 2 10.20 -35.32 -5.03
C LEU A 2 9.53 -36.66 -5.42
N ARG A 3 8.74 -36.69 -6.49
CA ARG A 3 8.05 -37.90 -6.98
C ARG A 3 9.01 -38.93 -7.60
N LEU A 4 10.15 -38.46 -8.13
CA LEU A 4 11.19 -39.32 -8.71
C LEU A 4 12.00 -40.05 -7.62
N VAL A 5 12.11 -39.44 -6.44
CA VAL A 5 12.91 -39.96 -5.31
C VAL A 5 12.06 -40.77 -4.33
N LYS A 6 10.77 -41.02 -4.63
CA LYS A 6 9.81 -41.77 -3.77
C LYS A 6 9.72 -41.26 -2.32
N VAL A 7 10.02 -39.99 -2.05
CA VAL A 7 9.92 -39.40 -0.72
C VAL A 7 8.52 -38.80 -0.51
N PRO A 8 7.84 -39.05 0.64
CA PRO A 8 6.58 -38.41 0.98
C PRO A 8 6.70 -36.89 0.99
N ARG A 9 5.69 -36.18 0.44
CA ARG A 9 5.68 -34.71 0.38
C ARG A 9 5.79 -34.05 1.76
N SER A 10 5.29 -34.70 2.81
CA SER A 10 5.35 -34.24 4.20
C SER A 10 6.77 -33.99 4.68
N THR A 11 7.72 -34.84 4.29
CA THR A 11 9.14 -34.74 4.63
C THR A 11 9.78 -33.46 4.09
N TYR A 12 9.44 -33.08 2.85
CA TYR A 12 9.97 -31.87 2.22
C TYR A 12 9.50 -30.59 2.90
N TYR A 13 8.20 -30.49 3.21
CA TYR A 13 7.64 -29.33 3.88
C TYR A 13 8.14 -29.20 5.33
N TYR A 14 8.31 -30.32 6.03
CA TYR A 14 8.89 -30.35 7.38
C TYR A 14 10.33 -29.82 7.41
N MET A 15 11.19 -30.25 6.47
CA MET A 15 12.58 -29.77 6.39
C MET A 15 12.68 -28.30 5.95
N LYS A 16 11.78 -27.84 5.07
CA LYS A 16 11.75 -26.44 4.59
C LYS A 16 11.45 -25.45 5.72
N ASN A 17 10.66 -25.86 6.72
CA ASN A 17 10.27 -25.00 7.84
C ASN A 17 11.34 -24.90 8.96
N LYS A 18 12.36 -25.77 8.98
CA LYS A 18 13.44 -25.71 9.99
C LYS A 18 14.48 -24.62 9.75
N LYS A 19 14.59 -24.10 8.52
CA LYS A 19 15.53 -23.02 8.18
C LYS A 19 14.75 -21.74 7.91
N VAL A 20 14.46 -20.98 8.97
CA VAL A 20 14.05 -19.58 8.86
C VAL A 20 15.29 -18.78 8.49
N MET A 21 15.75 -18.88 7.24
CA MET A 21 16.74 -17.95 6.73
C MET A 21 16.10 -16.56 6.70
N LYS A 22 16.80 -15.55 7.25
CA LYS A 22 16.37 -14.15 7.15
C LYS A 22 16.08 -13.84 5.68
N LYS A 23 14.84 -13.46 5.39
CA LYS A 23 14.38 -13.12 4.04
C LYS A 23 15.11 -11.86 3.60
N THR A 24 16.19 -12.00 2.82
CA THR A 24 16.78 -10.87 2.11
C THR A 24 15.71 -10.30 1.19
N VAL A 25 15.47 -9.00 1.29
CA VAL A 25 14.48 -8.33 0.44
C VAL A 25 14.92 -8.53 -1.00
N SER A 26 14.23 -9.40 -1.74
CA SER A 26 14.43 -9.54 -3.18
C SER A 26 14.09 -8.20 -3.81
N GLU A 27 15.09 -7.53 -4.36
CA GLU A 27 14.84 -6.46 -5.32
C GLU A 27 13.97 -7.09 -6.41
N GLY A 28 12.82 -6.46 -6.69
CA GLY A 28 11.88 -6.99 -7.67
C GLY A 28 12.49 -7.08 -9.07
N ARG A 29 11.74 -7.62 -10.03
CA ARG A 29 12.18 -7.67 -11.44
C ARG A 29 12.59 -6.27 -11.92
N PRO A 30 13.77 -6.12 -12.57
CA PRO A 30 14.20 -4.82 -13.09
C PRO A 30 13.21 -4.26 -14.11
N ALA A 31 13.22 -2.94 -14.25
CA ALA A 31 12.38 -2.27 -15.23
C ALA A 31 12.79 -2.68 -16.66
N PRO A 32 11.84 -3.02 -17.55
CA PRO A 32 12.16 -3.52 -18.89
C PRO A 32 12.73 -2.46 -19.85
N GLY A 33 12.59 -1.16 -19.55
CA GLY A 33 13.13 -0.08 -20.40
C GLY A 33 12.34 0.25 -21.66
N TYR A 34 11.23 -0.43 -21.95
CA TYR A 34 10.37 -0.17 -23.11
C TYR A 34 8.90 -0.51 -22.84
N SER A 35 7.99 0.08 -23.62
CA SER A 35 6.55 -0.22 -23.64
C SER A 35 6.14 -0.60 -25.06
N TYR A 36 4.98 -1.24 -25.20
CA TYR A 36 4.41 -1.56 -26.52
C TYR A 36 3.36 -0.53 -26.93
N GLN A 37 3.27 -0.26 -28.22
CA GLN A 37 2.10 0.37 -28.84
C GLN A 37 1.07 -0.66 -29.31
N ALA A 38 -0.11 -0.19 -29.72
CA ALA A 38 -1.19 -1.04 -30.25
C ALA A 38 -0.75 -1.91 -31.46
N ASN A 39 0.17 -1.41 -32.28
CA ASN A 39 0.79 -2.12 -33.41
C ASN A 39 1.90 -3.12 -33.00
N ARG A 40 2.10 -3.37 -31.70
CA ARG A 40 3.17 -4.20 -31.12
C ARG A 40 4.60 -3.67 -31.35
N THR A 41 4.74 -2.42 -31.78
CA THR A 41 6.06 -1.76 -31.85
C THR A 41 6.57 -1.46 -30.44
N LYS A 42 7.85 -1.72 -30.22
CA LYS A 42 8.53 -1.36 -28.97
C LYS A 42 8.89 0.12 -29.00
N VAL A 43 8.50 0.83 -27.95
CA VAL A 43 8.83 2.24 -27.70
C VAL A 43 9.77 2.30 -26.49
N PRO A 44 11.01 2.79 -26.64
CA PRO A 44 11.96 2.90 -25.54
C PRO A 44 11.52 3.96 -24.52
N ASP A 45 12.01 3.84 -23.29
CA ASP A 45 11.64 4.73 -22.20
C ASP A 45 12.05 6.19 -22.49
N GLU A 46 13.16 6.41 -23.18
CA GLU A 46 13.65 7.72 -23.60
C GLU A 46 12.63 8.45 -24.50
N GLN A 47 12.06 7.75 -25.48
CA GLN A 47 11.04 8.32 -26.35
C GLN A 47 9.75 8.62 -25.58
N ILE A 48 9.39 7.79 -24.60
CA ILE A 48 8.22 8.05 -23.74
C ILE A 48 8.48 9.28 -22.85
N GLN A 49 9.72 9.49 -22.42
CA GLN A 49 10.13 10.67 -21.66
C GLN A 49 10.00 11.95 -22.48
N GLU A 50 10.42 11.94 -23.75
CA GLU A 50 10.22 13.06 -24.68
C GLU A 50 8.73 13.39 -24.84
N ARG A 51 7.87 12.38 -25.09
CA ARG A 51 6.42 12.60 -25.19
C ARG A 51 5.81 13.17 -23.91
N LEU A 52 6.31 12.76 -22.74
CA LEU A 52 5.87 13.33 -21.47
C LEU A 52 6.22 14.81 -21.34
N MET A 53 7.40 15.22 -21.79
CA MET A 53 7.82 16.62 -21.80
C MET A 53 7.00 17.43 -22.81
N GLU A 54 6.77 16.92 -24.02
CA GLU A 54 5.88 17.54 -25.03
C GLU A 54 4.46 17.78 -24.49
N LEU A 55 3.89 16.77 -23.81
CA LEU A 55 2.57 16.88 -23.21
C LEU A 55 2.51 17.94 -22.10
N ILE A 56 3.58 18.10 -21.32
CA ILE A 56 3.63 19.11 -20.24
C ILE A 56 3.81 20.51 -20.80
N SER A 57 4.62 20.68 -21.85
CA SER A 57 4.90 21.97 -22.50
C SER A 57 3.72 22.51 -23.29
N SER A 58 2.77 21.65 -23.67
CA SER A 58 1.51 22.04 -24.32
C SER A 58 0.39 22.24 -23.28
N ASP A 59 -0.80 21.67 -23.50
CA ASP A 59 -1.98 21.87 -22.65
C ASP A 59 -1.94 21.05 -21.35
N GLY A 60 -0.99 20.11 -21.24
CA GLY A 60 -0.86 19.20 -20.11
C GLY A 60 -0.08 19.75 -18.93
N PHE A 61 0.24 21.05 -18.88
CA PHE A 61 0.99 21.65 -17.77
C PHE A 61 0.41 21.24 -16.39
N ALA A 62 -0.92 21.32 -16.23
CA ALA A 62 -1.59 20.97 -14.96
C ALA A 62 -1.75 19.46 -14.71
N TYR A 63 -1.25 18.58 -15.58
CA TYR A 63 -1.47 17.15 -15.48
C TYR A 63 -0.48 16.47 -14.54
N GLY A 64 -1.01 15.67 -13.62
CA GLY A 64 -0.22 14.67 -12.90
C GLY A 64 -0.02 13.40 -13.74
N TYR A 65 0.89 12.54 -13.30
CA TYR A 65 1.23 11.29 -13.99
C TYR A 65 0.02 10.42 -14.37
N ARG A 66 -1.07 10.45 -13.59
CA ARG A 66 -2.32 9.72 -13.91
C ARG A 66 -3.01 10.26 -15.16
N LYS A 67 -3.08 11.59 -15.33
CA LYS A 67 -3.65 12.23 -16.52
C LYS A 67 -2.71 12.05 -17.72
N LEU A 68 -1.40 12.22 -17.52
CA LEU A 68 -0.40 11.93 -18.54
C LEU A 68 -0.47 10.48 -19.04
N THR A 69 -0.73 9.52 -18.15
CA THR A 69 -0.95 8.10 -18.55
C THR A 69 -2.14 7.95 -19.49
N VAL A 70 -3.21 8.73 -19.28
CA VAL A 70 -4.40 8.71 -20.16
C VAL A 70 -4.07 9.33 -21.51
N CYS A 71 -3.38 10.48 -21.55
CA CYS A 71 -2.91 11.11 -22.79
C CYS A 71 -2.03 10.16 -23.60
N LEU A 72 -1.01 9.54 -22.98
CA LEU A 72 -0.14 8.56 -23.63
C LEU A 72 -0.89 7.37 -24.26
N ARG A 73 -1.99 6.94 -23.64
CA ARG A 73 -2.83 5.87 -24.18
C ARG A 73 -3.74 6.32 -25.31
N ARG A 74 -4.24 7.56 -25.26
CA ARG A 74 -5.18 8.09 -26.25
C ARG A 74 -4.47 8.56 -27.51
N GLU A 75 -3.42 9.36 -27.35
CA GLU A 75 -2.74 10.04 -28.45
C GLU A 75 -1.69 9.16 -29.12
N TYR A 76 -0.93 8.38 -28.33
CA TYR A 76 0.18 7.56 -28.81
C TYR A 76 -0.11 6.05 -28.75
N GLN A 77 -1.34 5.65 -28.39
CA GLN A 77 -1.81 4.26 -28.29
C GLN A 77 -0.85 3.33 -27.51
N LEU A 78 -0.18 3.88 -26.49
CA LEU A 78 0.79 3.16 -25.67
C LEU A 78 0.09 2.23 -24.66
N GLN A 79 0.45 0.95 -24.67
CA GLN A 79 0.07 -0.03 -23.66
C GLN A 79 0.94 0.12 -22.41
N ILE A 80 0.79 1.24 -21.71
CA ILE A 80 1.58 1.61 -20.55
C ILE A 80 0.76 1.63 -19.26
N ASN A 81 1.37 1.24 -18.13
CA ASN A 81 0.77 1.32 -16.80
C ASN A 81 1.17 2.62 -16.09
N LYS A 82 0.25 3.19 -15.30
CA LYS A 82 0.48 4.39 -14.47
C LYS A 82 1.70 4.29 -13.56
N LYS A 83 2.07 3.08 -13.10
CA LYS A 83 3.28 2.85 -12.28
C LYS A 83 4.56 3.16 -13.05
N LYS A 84 4.61 2.83 -14.34
CA LYS A 84 5.75 3.10 -15.20
C LYS A 84 5.85 4.60 -15.50
N VAL A 85 4.73 5.23 -15.86
CA VAL A 85 4.66 6.68 -16.07
C VAL A 85 5.11 7.44 -14.82
N TYR A 86 4.66 7.02 -13.63
CA TYR A 86 5.13 7.60 -12.36
C TYR A 86 6.66 7.53 -12.23
N ARG A 87 7.27 6.37 -12.50
CA ARG A 87 8.73 6.21 -12.42
C ARG A 87 9.46 7.10 -13.43
N LEU A 88 8.96 7.23 -14.65
CA LEU A 88 9.54 8.12 -15.67
C LEU A 88 9.40 9.59 -15.28
N CYS A 89 8.24 9.99 -14.77
CA CYS A 89 8.01 11.34 -14.24
C CYS A 89 8.95 11.64 -13.06
N LYS A 90 9.19 10.66 -12.18
CA LYS A 90 10.14 10.78 -11.07
C LYS A 90 11.57 10.96 -11.57
N LYS A 91 11.97 10.22 -12.61
CA LYS A 91 13.31 10.33 -13.22
C LYS A 91 13.54 11.69 -13.88
N LEU A 92 12.48 12.30 -14.43
CA LEU A 92 12.53 13.62 -15.07
C LEU A 92 12.28 14.79 -14.10
N ASP A 93 12.03 14.51 -12.82
CA ASP A 93 11.64 15.51 -11.80
C ASP A 93 10.41 16.37 -12.16
N ILE A 94 9.46 15.78 -12.89
CA ILE A 94 8.19 16.43 -13.30
C ILE A 94 7.00 16.00 -12.43
N LEU A 95 7.25 15.34 -11.30
CA LEU A 95 6.19 14.94 -10.38
C LEU A 95 5.63 16.15 -9.65
N ARG A 96 4.31 16.33 -9.77
CA ARG A 96 3.59 17.33 -8.97
C ARG A 96 3.68 16.98 -7.48
N PRO A 97 3.75 18.00 -6.60
CA PRO A 97 3.75 17.78 -5.17
C PRO A 97 2.50 17.03 -4.74
N GLN A 98 2.64 16.25 -3.67
CA GLN A 98 1.50 15.57 -3.06
C GLN A 98 0.45 16.63 -2.66
N ARG A 99 -0.80 16.41 -3.08
CA ARG A 99 -1.91 17.31 -2.71
C ARG A 99 -1.98 17.37 -1.18
N GLN A 100 -1.77 18.56 -0.64
CA GLN A 100 -2.02 18.82 0.77
C GLN A 100 -3.53 18.79 0.98
N LYS A 101 -3.99 17.89 1.85
CA LYS A 101 -5.38 17.91 2.29
C LYS A 101 -5.50 19.02 3.32
N PRO A 102 -6.47 19.94 3.19
CA PRO A 102 -6.72 20.89 4.25
C PRO A 102 -7.02 20.11 5.54
N VAL A 103 -6.42 20.52 6.65
CA VAL A 103 -6.75 19.98 7.96
C VAL A 103 -8.16 20.44 8.28
N VAL A 104 -9.13 19.53 8.13
CA VAL A 104 -10.49 19.79 8.55
C VAL A 104 -10.55 19.52 10.05
N TYR A 105 -10.65 20.57 10.85
CA TYR A 105 -10.92 20.41 12.29
C TYR A 105 -12.23 19.62 12.46
N PRO A 106 -12.29 18.63 13.36
CA PRO A 106 -13.51 17.85 13.56
C PRO A 106 -14.66 18.77 13.97
N ARG A 107 -15.69 18.86 13.12
CA ARG A 107 -16.89 19.68 13.38
C ARG A 107 -17.76 19.13 14.52
N LYS A 108 -17.54 17.88 14.90
CA LYS A 108 -18.21 17.23 16.04
C LYS A 108 -17.18 17.02 17.14
N LEU A 109 -17.19 17.92 18.12
CA LEU A 109 -16.56 17.68 19.41
C LEU A 109 -17.29 16.53 20.11
N ALA A 110 -16.57 15.76 20.94
CA ALA A 110 -17.21 14.78 21.82
C ALA A 110 -18.26 15.51 22.65
N ARG A 111 -19.52 15.03 22.61
CA ARG A 111 -20.56 15.57 23.47
C ARG A 111 -20.36 14.95 24.85
N ASN A 112 -19.97 15.77 25.82
CA ASN A 112 -20.01 15.36 27.21
C ASN A 112 -21.45 15.00 27.56
N ARG A 113 -21.66 13.77 28.04
CA ARG A 113 -22.93 13.33 28.60
C ARG A 113 -22.79 13.37 30.11
N THR A 114 -23.74 14.01 30.78
CA THR A 114 -23.83 13.91 32.24
C THR A 114 -24.33 12.50 32.60
N VAL A 115 -23.56 11.79 33.41
CA VAL A 115 -23.94 10.48 33.97
C VAL A 115 -24.44 10.76 35.39
N THR A 116 -25.69 10.38 35.69
CA THR A 116 -26.35 10.76 36.95
C THR A 116 -26.52 9.59 37.92
N ASP A 117 -26.34 8.36 37.46
CA ASP A 117 -26.55 7.14 38.25
C ASP A 117 -25.68 5.99 37.69
N SER A 118 -25.50 4.92 38.48
CA SER A 118 -24.80 3.71 38.06
C SER A 118 -25.52 3.00 36.90
N ASN A 119 -24.79 2.19 36.15
CA ASN A 119 -25.22 1.40 34.99
C ASN A 119 -25.71 2.23 33.79
N GLN A 120 -25.44 3.53 33.76
CA GLN A 120 -25.88 4.42 32.69
C GLN A 120 -24.90 4.50 31.52
N LEU A 121 -23.60 4.40 31.78
CA LEU A 121 -22.54 4.47 30.78
C LEU A 121 -21.36 3.62 31.25
N PHE A 122 -20.98 2.65 30.42
CA PHE A 122 -19.77 1.85 30.63
C PHE A 122 -18.71 2.27 29.63
N GLU A 123 -17.50 2.48 30.12
CA GLU A 123 -16.32 2.61 29.29
C GLU A 123 -15.61 1.26 29.23
N THR A 124 -15.25 0.85 28.03
CA THR A 124 -14.55 -0.42 27.80
C THR A 124 -13.31 -0.20 26.96
N ASP A 125 -12.25 -0.95 27.29
CA ASP A 125 -11.00 -0.96 26.52
C ASP A 125 -10.51 -2.39 26.37
N ILE A 126 -9.99 -2.73 25.19
CA ILE A 126 -9.40 -4.04 24.90
C ILE A 126 -7.90 -3.87 24.76
N LYS A 127 -7.16 -4.48 25.68
CA LYS A 127 -5.71 -4.57 25.63
C LYS A 127 -5.30 -5.92 25.08
N TYR A 128 -4.24 -5.93 24.28
CA TYR A 128 -3.62 -7.16 23.80
C TYR A 128 -2.28 -7.34 24.52
N GLY A 129 -1.99 -8.57 24.93
CA GLY A 129 -0.76 -8.94 25.60
C GLY A 129 -0.16 -10.23 25.04
N PHE A 130 1.14 -10.41 25.28
CA PHE A 130 1.87 -11.61 24.91
C PHE A 130 2.63 -12.16 26.11
N ILE A 131 2.50 -13.46 26.36
CA ILE A 131 3.20 -14.14 27.45
C ILE A 131 4.48 -14.75 26.89
N ALA A 132 5.60 -14.07 27.14
CA ALA A 132 6.92 -14.59 26.82
C ALA A 132 7.19 -15.87 27.66
N GLY A 133 7.52 -16.97 26.98
CA GLY A 133 7.72 -18.29 27.59
C GLY A 133 6.65 -19.31 27.20
N GLU A 134 5.41 -18.87 26.95
CA GLU A 134 4.33 -19.76 26.50
C GLU A 134 4.01 -19.59 25.01
N GLU A 135 4.55 -18.57 24.36
CA GLU A 135 4.25 -18.21 22.96
C GLU A 135 2.76 -17.97 22.70
N ARG A 136 2.01 -17.49 23.70
CA ARG A 136 0.56 -17.24 23.63
C ARG A 136 0.22 -15.77 23.67
N PHE A 137 -0.79 -15.39 22.87
CA PHE A 137 -1.44 -14.08 22.93
C PHE A 137 -2.70 -14.15 23.79
N PHE A 138 -3.01 -13.06 24.50
CA PHE A 138 -4.25 -12.90 25.24
C PHE A 138 -4.83 -11.51 25.05
N PHE A 139 -6.12 -11.39 25.34
CA PHE A 139 -6.85 -10.13 25.33
C PHE A 139 -7.44 -9.89 26.72
N ILE A 140 -7.30 -8.67 27.22
CA ILE A 140 -8.00 -8.21 28.42
C ILE A 140 -9.04 -7.20 27.97
N LEU A 141 -10.31 -7.49 28.26
CA LEU A 141 -11.39 -6.51 28.19
C LEU A 141 -11.56 -5.91 29.59
N SER A 142 -11.19 -4.64 29.75
CA SER A 142 -11.56 -3.87 30.94
C SER A 142 -12.89 -3.18 30.68
N CYS A 143 -13.81 -3.28 31.64
CA CYS A 143 -15.08 -2.56 31.67
C CYS A 143 -15.16 -1.79 32.98
N ILE A 144 -15.61 -0.54 32.94
CA ILE A 144 -15.79 0.29 34.13
C ILE A 144 -17.08 1.09 34.00
N ASP A 145 -17.86 1.15 35.07
CA ASP A 145 -18.97 2.11 35.16
C ASP A 145 -18.41 3.52 35.34
N VAL A 146 -18.86 4.45 34.51
CA VAL A 146 -18.42 5.85 34.55
C VAL A 146 -18.87 6.57 35.83
N TYR A 147 -20.00 6.18 36.42
CA TYR A 147 -20.56 6.85 37.58
C TYR A 147 -19.81 6.51 38.87
N ASP A 148 -19.77 5.24 39.25
CA ASP A 148 -19.22 4.79 40.54
C ASP A 148 -17.80 4.20 40.44
N ARG A 149 -17.25 4.08 39.22
CA ARG A 149 -15.95 3.47 38.93
C ARG A 149 -15.84 2.00 39.36
N SER A 150 -16.97 1.33 39.56
CA SER A 150 -17.03 -0.08 39.89
C SER A 150 -16.92 -0.97 38.65
N MET A 151 -16.55 -2.23 38.89
CA MET A 151 -16.52 -3.32 37.92
C MET A 151 -17.63 -4.33 38.22
#